data_AF-A0A1Q5H0Y4-F1
#
_entry.id   AF-A0A1Q5H0Y4-F1
#
_cell.length_a   1.000
_cell.length_b   1.000
_cell.length_c   1.000
_cell.angle_alpha   90.00
_cell.angle_beta   90.00
_cell.angle_gamma   90.00
#
_symmetry.space_group_name_H-M   'P 1'
#
loop_
_entity.id
_entity.type
_entity.pdbx_description
1 polymer ?
#
loop_
_entity_poly.entity_id
_entity_poly.type
_entity_poly.pdbx_seq_one_letter_code
_entity_poly.pdbx_strand_id
1 'polypeptide(L)'
;MRRVLSCALLVAVGVATLSGCGAELLPLVGVQLDAEGAPRVLLRPCGDGKIRGTGLRSGEAARAEGGGLLGGKNLSGWKVPEEHAPGDVDFPLFAPPSRWAAVHVGEQELRADLAYQVSFGKSGFTYDYTGLVTFRLADLKALEPGQVWADDRIMTREAFEELAEESC
;
A
#
# COMPACT_ATOMS: atom_id res chain seq x y z
N MET A 1 2.45 -54.06 47.30
CA MET A 1 2.13 -52.63 47.49
C MET A 1 1.86 -52.01 46.12
N ARG A 2 0.92 -51.07 46.07
CA ARG A 2 0.10 -50.66 44.91
C ARG A 2 0.89 -50.01 43.75
N ARG A 3 0.50 -50.37 42.52
CA ARG A 3 0.82 -49.69 41.26
C ARG A 3 0.05 -48.37 41.19
N VAL A 4 0.69 -47.26 40.82
CA VAL A 4 0.01 -46.01 40.46
C VAL A 4 0.61 -45.52 39.13
N LEU A 5 -0.09 -45.81 38.03
CA LEU A 5 0.13 -45.16 36.74
C LEU A 5 -0.42 -43.74 36.83
N SER A 6 0.44 -42.75 36.56
CA SER A 6 0.03 -41.35 36.48
C SER A 6 -0.38 -41.02 35.05
N CYS A 7 -1.66 -40.68 34.86
CA CYS A 7 -2.20 -40.15 33.61
C CYS A 7 -1.63 -38.75 33.34
N ALA A 8 -0.87 -38.60 32.27
CA ALA A 8 -0.54 -37.29 31.72
C ALA A 8 -1.72 -36.79 30.87
N LEU A 9 -2.48 -35.83 31.40
CA LEU A 9 -3.45 -35.05 30.63
C LEU A 9 -2.67 -34.06 29.74
N LEU A 10 -2.69 -34.28 28.42
CA LEU A 10 -2.27 -33.29 27.43
C LEU A 10 -3.38 -32.23 27.29
N VAL A 11 -3.12 -31.03 27.79
CA VAL A 11 -3.95 -29.85 27.52
C VAL A 11 -3.57 -29.34 26.13
N ALA A 12 -4.44 -29.58 25.15
CA ALA A 12 -4.34 -28.96 23.84
C ALA A 12 -4.70 -27.48 23.97
N VAL A 13 -3.70 -26.61 24.00
CA VAL A 13 -3.89 -25.15 23.88
C VAL A 13 -4.20 -24.87 22.42
N GLY A 14 -5.48 -24.74 22.09
CA GLY A 14 -5.93 -24.24 20.80
C GLY A 14 -5.53 -22.78 20.66
N VAL A 15 -4.59 -22.49 19.75
CA VAL A 15 -4.27 -21.12 19.33
C VAL A 15 -5.45 -20.65 18.49
N ALA A 16 -6.38 -19.92 19.09
CA ALA A 16 -7.40 -19.19 18.35
C ALA A 16 -6.69 -18.04 17.62
N THR A 17 -6.42 -18.21 16.33
CA THR A 17 -5.99 -17.12 15.47
C THR A 17 -7.14 -16.11 15.39
N LEU A 18 -6.95 -14.96 16.02
CA LEU A 18 -7.82 -13.80 15.86
C LEU A 18 -7.80 -13.42 14.37
N SER A 19 -8.86 -13.77 13.63
CA SER A 19 -9.13 -13.22 12.30
C SER A 19 -9.42 -11.73 12.48
N GLY A 20 -8.40 -10.90 12.27
CA GLY A 20 -8.52 -9.46 12.33
C GLY A 20 -9.51 -8.99 11.26
N CYS A 21 -10.52 -8.24 11.66
CA CYS A 21 -11.48 -7.54 10.79
C CYS A 21 -10.81 -6.36 10.04
N GLY A 22 -9.70 -6.61 9.34
CA GLY A 22 -9.02 -5.63 8.50
C GLY A 22 -9.16 -5.98 7.02
N ALA A 23 -9.18 -4.96 6.18
CA ALA A 23 -9.07 -5.15 4.73
C ALA A 23 -7.73 -5.82 4.41
N GLU A 24 -7.74 -6.77 3.48
CA GLU A 24 -6.52 -7.45 3.04
C GLU A 24 -5.57 -6.44 2.35
N LEU A 25 -4.29 -6.49 2.66
CA LEU A 25 -3.28 -5.67 2.00
C LEU A 25 -2.77 -6.41 0.77
N LEU A 26 -2.94 -5.80 -0.42
CA LEU A 26 -2.54 -6.39 -1.69
C LEU A 26 -1.46 -5.54 -2.37
N PRO A 27 -0.50 -6.17 -3.08
CA PRO A 27 0.60 -5.49 -3.77
C PRO A 27 0.15 -4.83 -5.09
N LEU A 28 -0.89 -3.98 -5.03
CA LEU A 28 -1.54 -3.35 -6.18
C LEU A 28 -1.04 -1.93 -6.46
N VAL A 29 0.00 -1.51 -5.75
CA VAL A 29 0.63 -0.18 -5.87
C VAL A 29 2.13 -0.38 -6.01
N GLY A 30 2.70 0.27 -7.02
CA GLY A 30 4.15 0.32 -7.23
C GLY A 30 4.62 1.75 -7.43
N VAL A 31 5.91 1.99 -7.19
CA VAL A 31 6.58 3.24 -7.53
C VAL A 31 7.80 2.95 -8.38
N GLN A 32 7.99 3.71 -9.45
CA GLN A 32 9.14 3.60 -10.35
C GLN A 32 9.74 4.98 -10.61
N LEU A 33 10.88 4.99 -11.31
CA LEU A 33 11.42 6.19 -11.95
C LEU A 33 11.15 6.10 -13.46
N ASP A 34 10.78 7.22 -14.10
CA ASP A 34 10.80 7.31 -15.56
C ASP A 34 12.23 7.53 -16.10
N ALA A 35 12.34 7.67 -17.43
CA ALA A 35 13.61 7.85 -18.11
C ALA A 35 14.34 9.12 -17.67
N GLU A 36 13.62 10.13 -17.19
CA GLU A 36 14.13 11.39 -16.68
C GLU A 36 14.47 11.32 -15.17
N GLY A 37 14.21 10.18 -14.52
CA GLY A 37 14.43 9.99 -13.10
C GLY A 37 13.33 10.60 -12.21
N ALA A 38 12.18 10.96 -12.79
CA ALA A 38 11.04 11.46 -12.03
C ALA A 38 10.20 10.29 -11.47
N PRO A 39 9.76 10.37 -10.20
CA PRO A 39 9.02 9.30 -9.56
C PRO A 39 7.59 9.20 -10.11
N ARG A 40 7.15 7.97 -10.38
CA ARG A 40 5.82 7.66 -10.91
C ARG A 40 5.16 6.56 -10.10
N VAL A 41 3.84 6.62 -9.98
CA VAL A 41 3.00 5.64 -9.29
C VAL A 41 2.32 4.76 -10.32
N LEU A 42 2.29 3.46 -10.06
CA LEU A 42 1.49 2.48 -10.78
C LEU A 42 0.37 2.01 -9.84
N LEU A 43 -0.89 2.11 -10.27
CA LEU A 43 -2.03 1.51 -9.58
C LEU A 43 -2.64 0.42 -10.44
N ARG A 44 -2.87 -0.75 -9.85
CA ARG A 44 -3.51 -1.92 -10.47
C ARG A 44 -4.69 -2.44 -9.63
N PRO A 45 -5.79 -1.69 -9.50
CA PRO A 45 -6.94 -2.17 -8.73
C PRO A 45 -7.58 -3.41 -9.37
N CYS A 46 -8.05 -4.33 -8.54
CA CYS A 46 -8.78 -5.51 -9.01
C CYS A 46 -10.11 -5.12 -9.66
N GLY A 47 -10.20 -5.40 -10.98
CA GLY A 47 -11.34 -5.16 -11.85
C GLY A 47 -11.73 -3.68 -11.99
N ASP A 48 -12.88 -3.42 -12.64
CA ASP A 48 -13.30 -2.05 -13.01
C ASP A 48 -14.06 -1.29 -11.91
N GLY A 49 -14.06 -1.81 -10.67
CA GLY A 49 -14.84 -1.21 -9.59
C GLY A 49 -14.19 0.05 -9.02
N LYS A 50 -14.98 0.84 -8.27
CA LYS A 50 -14.50 2.06 -7.64
C LYS A 50 -13.54 1.78 -6.49
N ILE A 51 -12.61 2.69 -6.30
CA ILE A 51 -11.72 2.78 -5.13
C ILE A 51 -11.96 4.09 -4.39
N ARG A 52 -11.47 4.17 -3.17
CA ARG A 52 -11.55 5.36 -2.31
C ARG A 52 -10.37 5.46 -1.37
N GLY A 53 -10.24 6.62 -0.75
CA GLY A 53 -9.11 6.88 0.15
C GLY A 53 -7.77 6.98 -0.58
N THR A 54 -7.78 7.07 -1.91
CA THR A 54 -6.58 7.17 -2.74
C THR A 54 -5.76 8.38 -2.33
N GLY A 55 -4.49 8.19 -2.05
CA GLY A 55 -3.65 9.28 -1.59
C GLY A 55 -2.18 8.94 -1.50
N LEU A 56 -1.40 10.01 -1.37
CA LEU A 56 0.00 10.00 -0.96
C LEU A 56 0.11 10.68 0.40
N ARG A 57 0.82 10.06 1.32
CA ARG A 57 1.14 10.63 2.64
C ARG A 57 2.62 10.51 2.93
N SER A 58 3.13 11.38 3.78
CA SER A 58 4.51 11.32 4.26
C SER A 58 4.66 11.61 5.75
N GLY A 59 5.82 11.26 6.29
CA GLY A 59 6.15 11.49 7.69
C GLY A 59 5.49 10.45 8.60
N GLU A 60 4.90 10.91 9.70
CA GLU A 60 4.18 10.03 10.63
C GLU A 60 2.92 9.44 10.00
N ALA A 61 2.24 10.20 9.13
CA ALA A 61 1.04 9.76 8.42
C ALA A 61 1.30 8.54 7.51
N ALA A 62 2.52 8.39 7.00
CA ALA A 62 2.92 7.25 6.17
C ALA A 62 3.18 5.97 6.97
N ARG A 63 3.29 6.06 8.30
CA ARG A 63 3.53 4.91 9.19
C ARG A 63 2.25 4.35 9.80
N ALA A 64 1.10 4.97 9.52
CA ALA A 64 -0.18 4.45 10.00
C ALA A 64 -0.54 3.15 9.27
N GLU A 65 -0.94 2.14 10.04
CA GLU A 65 -1.36 0.85 9.50
C GLU A 65 -2.62 0.99 8.63
N GLY A 66 -2.66 0.25 7.52
CA GLY A 66 -3.87 0.10 6.69
C GLY A 66 -4.37 1.35 5.97
N GLY A 67 -3.54 2.37 5.73
CA GLY A 67 -3.94 3.56 4.98
C GLY A 67 -5.02 4.42 5.67
N GLY A 68 -5.30 4.19 6.97
CA GLY A 68 -6.38 4.86 7.71
C GLY A 68 -6.16 6.36 7.94
N LEU A 69 -7.25 7.14 8.03
CA LEU A 69 -7.24 8.61 8.22
C LEU A 69 -6.72 9.08 9.59
N LEU A 70 -6.44 8.16 10.52
CA LEU A 70 -6.05 8.44 11.91
C LEU A 70 -4.53 8.54 12.12
N GLY A 71 -3.75 8.58 11.02
CA GLY A 71 -2.29 8.75 11.09
C GLY A 71 -1.87 10.16 11.48
N GLY A 72 -0.64 10.29 12.00
CA GLY A 72 -0.04 11.55 12.44
C GLY A 72 0.07 12.64 11.36
N LYS A 73 0.91 13.66 11.58
CA LYS A 73 0.95 14.81 10.67
C LYS A 73 1.44 14.39 9.26
N ASN A 74 0.63 14.67 8.23
CA ASN A 74 1.07 14.56 6.84
C ASN A 74 1.89 15.80 6.46
N LEU A 75 3.14 15.59 6.06
CA LEU A 75 4.08 16.68 5.77
C LEU A 75 4.12 17.06 4.28
N SER A 76 3.80 16.12 3.40
CA SER A 76 3.81 16.25 1.95
C SER A 76 2.99 15.11 1.32
N GLY A 77 2.10 15.44 0.38
CA GLY A 77 1.33 14.46 -0.36
C GLY A 77 -0.01 15.00 -0.85
N TRP A 78 -0.96 14.13 -1.11
CA TRP A 78 -2.27 14.49 -1.65
C TRP A 78 -3.32 13.44 -1.30
N LYS A 79 -4.59 13.80 -1.39
CA LYS A 79 -5.71 12.87 -1.21
C LYS A 79 -6.79 13.12 -2.25
N VAL A 80 -7.43 12.05 -2.70
CA VAL A 80 -8.64 12.11 -3.51
C VAL A 80 -9.85 11.99 -2.59
N PRO A 81 -10.72 13.01 -2.51
CA PRO A 81 -11.84 13.01 -1.57
C PRO A 81 -12.94 12.01 -1.96
N GLU A 82 -13.22 11.89 -3.26
CA GLU A 82 -14.34 11.12 -3.79
C GLU A 82 -13.93 9.73 -4.29
N GLU A 83 -14.88 8.81 -4.30
CA GLU A 83 -14.68 7.51 -4.92
C GLU A 83 -14.57 7.65 -6.45
N HIS A 84 -13.67 6.89 -7.06
CA HIS A 84 -13.43 6.95 -8.49
C HIS A 84 -13.04 5.58 -9.03
N ALA A 85 -13.22 5.37 -10.33
CA ALA A 85 -12.77 4.19 -11.05
C ALA A 85 -11.52 4.57 -11.85
N PRO A 86 -10.31 4.35 -11.32
CA PRO A 86 -9.09 4.72 -12.02
C PRO A 86 -8.78 3.80 -13.19
N GLY A 87 -9.20 2.53 -13.13
CA GLY A 87 -8.60 1.43 -13.90
C GLY A 87 -7.12 1.27 -13.58
N ASP A 88 -6.41 0.53 -14.42
CA ASP A 88 -4.95 0.54 -14.42
C ASP A 88 -4.44 1.90 -14.87
N VAL A 89 -3.53 2.48 -14.08
CA VAL A 89 -3.04 3.84 -14.36
C VAL A 89 -1.60 4.02 -13.88
N ASP A 90 -0.89 4.88 -14.61
CA ASP A 90 0.45 5.38 -14.29
C ASP A 90 0.42 6.91 -14.31
N PHE A 91 0.95 7.57 -13.28
CA PHE A 91 1.02 9.02 -13.19
C PHE A 91 2.22 9.50 -12.34
N PRO A 92 2.69 10.75 -12.50
CA PRO A 92 3.76 11.30 -11.67
C PRO A 92 3.36 11.35 -10.19
N LEU A 93 4.28 10.99 -9.28
CA LEU A 93 4.00 10.80 -7.85
C LEU A 93 3.25 11.96 -7.19
N PHE A 94 3.59 13.19 -7.55
CA PHE A 94 2.98 14.40 -7.00
C PHE A 94 2.00 15.10 -7.95
N ALA A 95 1.61 14.46 -9.05
CA ALA A 95 0.63 14.98 -10.00
C ALA A 95 -0.38 13.89 -10.37
N PRO A 96 -1.30 13.54 -9.45
CA PRO A 96 -2.40 12.62 -9.75
C PRO A 96 -3.26 13.15 -10.91
N PRO A 97 -3.93 12.27 -11.68
CA PRO A 97 -4.81 12.69 -12.77
C PRO A 97 -5.77 13.79 -12.34
N SER A 98 -5.80 14.89 -13.09
CA SER A 98 -6.60 16.09 -12.75
C SER A 98 -8.08 15.78 -12.54
N ARG A 99 -8.62 14.78 -13.26
CA ARG A 99 -10.00 14.29 -13.12
C ARG A 99 -10.34 13.73 -11.74
N TRP A 100 -9.35 13.39 -10.91
CA TRP A 100 -9.55 12.92 -9.54
C TRP A 100 -9.73 14.06 -8.54
N ALA A 101 -9.51 15.32 -8.95
CA ALA A 101 -9.66 16.50 -8.08
C ALA A 101 -8.90 16.35 -6.74
N ALA A 102 -7.65 15.90 -6.80
CA ALA A 102 -6.83 15.66 -5.62
C ALA A 102 -6.56 16.97 -4.85
N VAL A 103 -6.58 16.87 -3.53
CA VAL A 103 -6.22 17.96 -2.62
C VAL A 103 -4.80 17.73 -2.12
N HIS A 104 -3.91 18.67 -2.42
CA HIS A 104 -2.49 18.60 -2.06
C HIS A 104 -2.21 19.18 -0.66
N VAL A 105 -1.18 18.67 -0.01
CA VAL A 105 -0.69 19.08 1.31
C VAL A 105 0.83 19.17 1.29
N GLY A 106 1.41 20.28 1.73
CA GLY A 106 2.87 20.43 1.80
C GLY A 106 3.55 20.64 0.44
N GLU A 107 4.89 20.56 0.43
CA GLU A 107 5.75 21.04 -0.67
C GLU A 107 5.71 20.19 -1.95
N GLN A 108 5.15 18.97 -1.90
CA GLN A 108 5.12 18.07 -3.05
C GLN A 108 6.51 17.67 -3.57
N GLU A 109 7.46 17.50 -2.65
CA GLU A 109 8.83 17.10 -2.95
C GLU A 109 9.24 15.83 -2.17
N LEU A 110 10.11 15.02 -2.78
CA LEU A 110 10.76 13.90 -2.12
C LEU A 110 11.91 14.39 -1.24
N ARG A 111 11.83 14.09 0.06
CA ARG A 111 12.86 14.41 1.04
C ARG A 111 13.46 13.14 1.62
N ALA A 112 14.77 13.16 1.83
CA ALA A 112 15.53 11.99 2.30
C ALA A 112 15.18 11.57 3.74
N ASP A 113 14.67 12.49 4.56
CA ASP A 113 14.30 12.24 5.96
C ASP A 113 12.86 11.71 6.15
N LEU A 114 12.09 11.60 5.07
CA LEU A 114 10.69 11.19 5.12
C LEU A 114 10.47 9.78 4.55
N ALA A 115 9.53 9.07 5.16
CA ALA A 115 8.87 7.91 4.56
C ALA A 115 7.59 8.38 3.87
N TYR A 116 7.23 7.70 2.78
CA TYR A 116 6.06 7.97 1.96
C TYR A 116 5.21 6.72 1.85
N GLN A 117 3.89 6.89 1.75
CA GLN A 117 2.93 5.82 1.52
C GLN A 117 1.95 6.26 0.44
N VAL A 118 1.80 5.45 -0.60
CA VAL A 118 0.67 5.56 -1.54
C VAL A 118 -0.28 4.42 -1.23
N SER A 119 -1.57 4.73 -1.12
CA SER A 119 -2.58 3.71 -0.85
C SER A 119 -3.93 4.05 -1.45
N PHE A 120 -4.76 3.03 -1.62
CA PHE A 120 -6.18 3.11 -1.93
C PHE A 120 -6.92 1.90 -1.37
N GLY A 121 -8.21 2.05 -1.06
CA GLY A 121 -9.10 0.94 -0.66
C GLY A 121 -10.15 0.65 -1.72
N LYS A 122 -10.53 -0.62 -1.90
CA LYS A 122 -11.72 -0.98 -2.68
C LYS A 122 -12.95 -0.32 -2.08
N SER A 123 -13.79 0.32 -2.90
CA SER A 123 -15.05 0.91 -2.40
C SER A 123 -15.99 -0.20 -1.90
N GLY A 124 -16.45 -0.04 -0.65
CA GLY A 124 -17.24 -1.01 0.11
C GLY A 124 -17.30 -0.60 1.59
N PHE A 125 -18.16 -1.23 2.40
CA PHE A 125 -18.38 -0.83 3.80
C PHE A 125 -17.13 -0.94 4.70
N THR A 126 -16.23 -1.87 4.42
CA THR A 126 -15.01 -2.12 5.23
C THR A 126 -13.71 -2.13 4.43
N TYR A 127 -13.76 -1.79 3.14
CA TYR A 127 -12.75 -2.12 2.11
C TYR A 127 -12.50 -3.63 2.03
N ASP A 128 -12.81 -4.24 0.89
CA ASP A 128 -12.53 -5.67 0.70
C ASP A 128 -11.02 -5.92 0.68
N TYR A 129 -10.28 -4.98 0.07
CA TYR A 129 -8.83 -4.93 0.08
C TYR A 129 -8.32 -3.48 0.06
N THR A 130 -7.05 -3.32 0.37
CA THR A 130 -6.29 -2.07 0.26
C THR A 130 -5.02 -2.32 -0.54
N GLY A 131 -4.84 -1.56 -1.62
CA GLY A 131 -3.55 -1.47 -2.31
C GLY A 131 -2.67 -0.47 -1.57
N LEU A 132 -1.42 -0.85 -1.27
CA LEU A 132 -0.50 0.01 -0.54
C LEU A 132 0.96 -0.25 -0.92
N VAL A 133 1.75 0.83 -0.99
CA VAL A 133 3.21 0.75 -0.99
C VAL A 133 3.78 1.80 -0.04
N THR A 134 4.80 1.40 0.71
CA THR A 134 5.61 2.33 1.52
C THR A 134 7.01 2.38 0.93
N PHE A 135 7.60 3.57 0.89
CA PHE A 135 8.94 3.75 0.34
C PHE A 135 9.64 4.98 0.93
N ARG A 136 10.94 5.04 0.71
CA ARG A 136 11.83 6.17 0.98
C ARG A 136 12.53 6.57 -0.30
N LEU A 137 13.12 7.76 -0.30
CA LEU A 137 13.97 8.21 -1.41
C LEU A 137 15.14 7.25 -1.69
N ALA A 138 15.68 6.59 -0.67
CA ALA A 138 16.75 5.61 -0.83
C ALA A 138 16.30 4.38 -1.65
N ASP A 139 15.06 3.94 -1.47
CA ASP A 139 14.50 2.78 -2.17
C ASP A 139 14.35 3.10 -3.66
N LEU A 140 13.88 4.30 -3.99
CA LEU A 140 13.79 4.76 -5.39
C LEU A 140 15.16 4.95 -6.06
N LYS A 141 16.17 5.41 -5.31
CA LYS A 141 17.53 5.56 -5.82
C LYS A 141 18.24 4.23 -6.12
N ALA A 142 17.74 3.14 -5.56
CA ALA A 142 18.25 1.80 -5.82
C ALA A 142 17.66 1.17 -7.09
N LEU A 143 16.62 1.79 -7.68
CA LEU A 143 15.99 1.28 -8.89
C LEU A 143 16.86 1.53 -10.13
N GLU A 144 17.04 0.47 -10.91
CA GLU A 144 17.49 0.54 -12.29
C GLU A 144 16.32 0.90 -13.23
N PRO A 145 16.60 1.38 -14.45
CA PRO A 145 15.54 1.67 -15.42
C PRO A 145 14.62 0.47 -15.66
N GLY A 146 13.31 0.68 -15.58
CA GLY A 146 12.29 -0.36 -15.75
C GLY A 146 11.99 -1.20 -14.51
N GLN A 147 12.65 -0.92 -13.38
CA GLN A 147 12.33 -1.53 -12.10
C GLN A 147 11.26 -0.75 -11.34
N VAL A 148 10.52 -1.48 -10.52
CA VAL A 148 9.45 -1.01 -9.65
C VAL A 148 9.79 -1.39 -8.22
N TRP A 149 9.60 -0.45 -7.30
CA TRP A 149 9.50 -0.71 -5.87
C TRP A 149 8.04 -1.01 -5.53
N ALA A 150 7.77 -2.24 -5.10
CA ALA A 150 6.47 -2.70 -4.66
C ALA A 150 6.68 -3.86 -3.68
N ASP A 151 5.74 -4.11 -2.77
CA ASP A 151 5.80 -5.27 -1.86
C ASP A 151 7.14 -5.35 -1.08
N ASP A 152 7.63 -4.18 -0.65
CA ASP A 152 8.91 -3.98 0.06
C ASP A 152 10.16 -4.57 -0.65
N ARG A 153 10.11 -4.69 -1.98
CA ARG A 153 11.22 -5.18 -2.80
C ARG A 153 11.31 -4.50 -4.15
N ILE A 154 12.49 -4.64 -4.76
CA ILE A 154 12.74 -4.25 -6.15
C ILE A 154 12.33 -5.41 -7.05
N MET A 155 11.57 -5.12 -8.10
CA MET A 155 11.17 -6.09 -9.13
C MET A 155 11.12 -5.43 -10.50
N THR A 156 11.05 -6.22 -11.57
CA THR A 156 10.77 -5.66 -12.90
C THR A 156 9.31 -5.19 -12.96
N ARG A 157 9.01 -4.26 -13.86
CA ARG A 157 7.62 -3.87 -14.10
C ARG A 157 6.73 -5.08 -14.42
N GLU A 158 7.20 -5.98 -15.27
CA GLU A 158 6.43 -7.16 -15.70
C GLU A 158 6.11 -8.09 -14.51
N ALA A 159 7.07 -8.30 -13.60
CA ALA A 159 6.84 -9.06 -12.37
C ALA A 159 5.86 -8.37 -11.41
N PHE A 160 5.82 -7.04 -11.39
CA PHE A 160 4.80 -6.29 -10.64
C PHE A 160 3.41 -6.46 -11.24
N GLU A 161 3.27 -6.40 -12.57
CA GLU A 161 1.99 -6.61 -13.25
C GLU A 161 1.45 -8.03 -12.97
N GLU A 162 2.30 -9.05 -13.08
CA GLU A 162 1.95 -10.44 -12.78
C GLU A 162 1.53 -10.61 -11.31
N LEU A 163 2.33 -10.08 -10.38
CA LEU A 163 2.00 -10.13 -8.95
C LEU A 163 0.66 -9.45 -8.63
N ALA A 164 0.37 -8.31 -9.26
CA ALA A 164 -0.88 -7.61 -9.06
C ALA A 164 -2.08 -8.39 -9.62
N GLU A 165 -1.94 -9.01 -10.79
CA GLU A 165 -2.98 -9.86 -11.39
C GLU A 165 -3.28 -11.09 -10.54
N GLU A 166 -2.24 -11.78 -10.05
CA GLU A 166 -2.38 -12.97 -9.20
C GLU A 166 -3.03 -12.67 -7.84
N SER A 167 -3.03 -11.41 -7.41
CA SER A 167 -3.52 -11.00 -6.09
C SER A 167 -5.04 -10.73 -6.02
N CYS A 168 -5.79 -10.82 -7.13
CA CYS A 168 -7.13 -10.21 -7.26
C CYS A 168 -8.39 -11.11 -7.08
#